data_AF-A0A7T1T5Q6-F1
#
_entry.id   AF-A0A7T1T5Q6-F1
#
_cell.length_a   1.000
_cell.length_b   1.000
_cell.length_c   1.000
_cell.angle_alpha   90.00
_cell.angle_beta   90.00
_cell.angle_gamma   90.00
#
_symmetry.space_group_name_H-M   'P 1'
#
loop_
_entity.id
_entity.type
_entity.pdbx_description
1 polymer ?
#
loop_
_entity_poly.entity_id
_entity_poly.type
_entity_poly.pdbx_seq_one_letter_code
_entity_poly.pdbx_strand_id
1 'polypeptide(L)'
;MSQSADARSSPPSPRPLGLSRRVSWFLLAFGVWSWFVWITFVKNLWKDGSGLAFDDAGEPTGYFWVHLLLAIVSFLLGTAIGVIGLRGLRALRARPAE
;
A
#
# COMPACT_ATOMS: atom_id res chain seq x y z
N MET A 1 26.60 57.66 -2.40
CA MET A 1 25.52 57.19 -1.51
C MET A 1 25.11 55.80 -1.98
N SER A 2 25.29 54.83 -1.08
CA SER A 2 25.20 53.40 -1.31
C SER A 2 23.85 52.98 -1.90
N GLN A 3 23.89 52.38 -3.08
CA GLN A 3 22.77 51.59 -3.57
C GLN A 3 22.78 50.28 -2.79
N SER A 4 21.90 50.26 -1.82
CA SER A 4 21.69 49.26 -0.80
C SER A 4 21.38 47.90 -1.42
N ALA A 5 22.22 46.92 -1.11
CA ALA A 5 21.82 45.56 -0.71
C ALA A 5 20.58 44.99 -1.42
N ASP A 6 20.68 44.74 -2.72
CA ASP A 6 19.77 43.81 -3.40
C ASP A 6 20.46 42.45 -3.52
N ALA A 7 19.67 41.37 -3.53
CA ALA A 7 20.10 39.97 -3.54
C ALA A 7 20.48 39.33 -2.18
N ARG A 8 19.58 39.39 -1.19
CA ARG A 8 19.37 38.19 -0.37
C ARG A 8 18.50 37.24 -1.19
N SER A 9 19.13 36.33 -1.93
CA SER A 9 18.44 35.21 -2.56
C SER A 9 17.77 34.37 -1.48
N SER A 10 16.45 34.50 -1.33
CA SER A 10 15.68 33.62 -0.45
C SER A 10 15.94 32.16 -0.86
N PRO A 11 16.27 31.26 0.08
CA PRO A 11 16.45 29.85 -0.26
C PRO A 11 15.15 29.31 -0.85
N PRO A 12 15.21 28.51 -1.94
CA PRO A 12 14.01 27.96 -2.54
C PRO A 12 13.22 27.17 -1.48
N SER A 13 11.96 27.53 -1.29
CA SER A 13 11.05 26.84 -0.36
C SER A 13 11.06 25.35 -0.69
N PRO A 14 11.38 24.45 0.26
CA PRO A 14 11.39 23.02 -0.01
C PRO A 14 10.00 22.63 -0.51
N ARG A 15 9.91 22.14 -1.76
CA ARG A 15 8.66 21.61 -2.28
C ARG A 15 8.18 20.55 -1.30
N PRO A 16 6.95 20.66 -0.75
CA PRO A 16 6.44 19.63 0.14
C PRO A 16 6.52 18.30 -0.62
N LEU A 17 7.30 17.34 -0.09
CA LEU A 17 7.46 16.01 -0.68
C LEU A 17 6.17 15.20 -0.43
N GLY A 18 5.07 15.61 -1.05
CA GLY A 18 3.82 14.88 -1.08
C GLY A 18 3.83 13.85 -2.21
N LEU A 19 3.17 12.70 -2.00
CA LEU A 19 2.95 11.73 -3.07
C LEU A 19 2.20 12.39 -4.23
N SER A 20 2.67 12.16 -5.45
CA SER A 20 1.98 12.64 -6.64
C SER A 20 0.59 11.99 -6.76
N ARG A 21 -0.34 12.65 -7.46
CA ARG A 21 -1.69 12.14 -7.70
C ARG A 21 -1.68 10.75 -8.35
N ARG A 22 -0.79 10.54 -9.32
CA ARG A 22 -0.66 9.27 -10.05
C ARG A 22 -0.19 8.16 -9.12
N VAL A 23 0.84 8.42 -8.31
CA VAL A 23 1.35 7.43 -7.35
C VAL A 23 0.32 7.11 -6.27
N SER A 24 -0.40 8.11 -5.76
CA SER A 24 -1.44 7.89 -4.74
C SER A 24 -2.55 6.96 -5.25
N TRP A 25 -3.00 7.16 -6.49
CA TRP A 25 -3.94 6.24 -7.15
C TRP A 25 -3.36 4.86 -7.38
N PHE A 26 -2.11 4.78 -7.84
CA PHE A 26 -1.43 3.50 -8.02
C PHE A 26 -1.36 2.70 -6.71
N LEU A 27 -0.96 3.33 -5.60
CA LEU A 27 -0.89 2.68 -4.29
C LEU A 27 -2.26 2.23 -3.80
N LEU A 28 -3.30 3.05 -4.00
CA LEU A 28 -4.67 2.68 -3.64
C LEU A 28 -5.15 1.46 -4.46
N ALA A 29 -4.98 1.51 -5.78
CA ALA A 29 -5.34 0.41 -6.67
C ALA A 29 -4.56 -0.86 -6.36
N PHE A 30 -3.26 -0.74 -6.06
CA PHE A 30 -2.41 -1.85 -5.66
C PHE A 30 -2.87 -2.49 -4.35
N GLY A 31 -3.24 -1.68 -3.34
CA GLY A 31 -3.80 -2.19 -2.09
C GLY A 31 -5.09 -2.98 -2.30
N VAL A 32 -6.00 -2.43 -3.12
CA VAL A 32 -7.26 -3.11 -3.48
C VAL A 32 -7.02 -4.39 -4.27
N TRP A 33 -6.12 -4.36 -5.26
CA TRP A 33 -5.72 -5.55 -6.02
C TRP A 33 -5.12 -6.64 -5.11
N SER A 34 -4.25 -6.22 -4.17
CA SER A 34 -3.66 -7.11 -3.17
C SER A 34 -4.73 -7.84 -2.36
N TRP A 35 -5.81 -7.17 -1.97
CA TRP A 35 -6.94 -7.84 -1.29
C TRP A 35 -7.54 -8.95 -2.14
N PHE A 36 -7.80 -8.70 -3.42
CA PHE A 36 -8.35 -9.73 -4.32
C PHE A 36 -7.43 -10.95 -4.41
N VAL A 37 -6.11 -10.75 -4.53
CA VAL A 37 -5.12 -11.82 -4.58
C VAL A 37 -5.16 -12.65 -3.29
N TRP A 38 -5.02 -12.02 -2.13
CA TRP A 38 -4.89 -12.74 -0.87
C TRP A 38 -6.20 -13.39 -0.41
N ILE A 39 -7.35 -12.75 -0.63
CA ILE A 39 -8.66 -13.36 -0.32
C ILE A 39 -8.87 -14.59 -1.21
N THR A 40 -8.56 -14.50 -2.51
CA THR A 40 -8.71 -15.63 -3.43
C THR A 40 -7.74 -16.76 -3.07
N PHE A 41 -6.51 -16.41 -2.71
CA PHE A 41 -5.51 -17.38 -2.26
C PHE A 41 -5.97 -18.12 -1.00
N VAL A 42 -6.44 -17.42 0.04
CA VAL A 42 -6.94 -18.07 1.27
C VAL A 42 -8.14 -18.95 0.98
N LYS A 43 -9.07 -18.53 0.11
CA LYS A 43 -10.19 -19.39 -0.33
C LYS A 43 -9.72 -20.66 -1.01
N ASN A 44 -8.67 -20.57 -1.83
CA ASN A 44 -8.10 -21.74 -2.50
C ASN A 44 -7.31 -22.62 -1.53
N LEU A 45 -6.59 -22.03 -0.57
CA LEU A 45 -5.89 -22.75 0.49
C LEU A 45 -6.88 -23.57 1.31
N TRP A 46 -8.03 -22.99 1.68
CA TRP A 46 -9.07 -23.67 2.45
C TRP A 46 -9.79 -24.77 1.67
N LYS A 47 -9.88 -24.63 0.34
CA LYS A 47 -10.40 -25.64 -0.56
C LYS A 47 -9.37 -26.71 -0.93
N ASP A 48 -8.19 -26.64 -0.33
CA ASP A 48 -7.06 -27.50 -0.65
C ASP A 48 -6.71 -27.54 -2.14
N GLY A 49 -6.70 -26.37 -2.80
CA GLY A 49 -6.44 -26.29 -4.23
C GLY A 49 -5.06 -26.82 -4.66
N SER A 50 -4.12 -26.99 -3.72
CA SER A 50 -2.80 -27.60 -3.95
C SER A 50 -2.70 -29.08 -3.57
N GLY A 51 -3.66 -29.63 -2.81
CA GLY A 51 -3.58 -30.97 -2.23
C GLY A 51 -2.55 -31.11 -1.10
N LEU A 52 -2.12 -29.99 -0.49
CA LEU A 52 -1.09 -29.95 0.55
C LEU A 52 -1.58 -29.30 1.84
N ALA A 53 -2.75 -28.66 1.82
CA ALA A 53 -3.25 -27.89 2.96
C ALA A 53 -3.74 -28.80 4.09
N PHE A 54 -4.28 -29.96 3.75
CA PHE A 54 -4.79 -30.95 4.70
C PHE A 54 -4.19 -32.32 4.42
N ASP A 55 -4.01 -33.12 5.47
CA ASP A 55 -3.61 -34.52 5.33
C ASP A 55 -4.81 -35.45 5.15
N ASP A 56 -4.55 -36.76 5.05
CA ASP A 56 -5.59 -37.78 4.86
C ASP A 56 -6.61 -37.85 6.02
N ALA A 57 -6.24 -37.36 7.21
CA ALA A 57 -7.12 -37.24 8.37
C ALA A 57 -7.91 -35.92 8.39
N GLY A 58 -7.62 -35.00 7.47
CA GLY A 58 -8.22 -33.68 7.38
C GLY A 58 -7.57 -32.65 8.32
N GLU A 59 -6.40 -32.94 8.89
CA GLU A 59 -5.70 -32.00 9.77
C GLU A 59 -4.88 -30.98 8.95
N PRO A 60 -4.85 -29.69 9.37
CA PRO A 60 -4.11 -28.67 8.67
C PRO A 60 -2.59 -28.91 8.80
N THR A 61 -1.91 -28.97 7.67
CA THR A 61 -0.47 -29.25 7.61
C THR A 61 0.37 -28.01 7.93
N GLY A 62 1.69 -28.18 8.05
CA GLY A 62 2.63 -27.05 8.14
C GLY A 62 2.57 -26.12 6.91
N TYR A 63 2.28 -26.66 5.73
CA TYR A 63 2.09 -25.87 4.51
C TYR A 63 0.93 -24.89 4.67
N PHE A 64 -0.20 -25.35 5.22
CA PHE A 64 -1.36 -24.52 5.49
C PHE A 64 -1.01 -23.35 6.42
N TRP A 65 -0.37 -23.62 7.56
CA TRP A 65 -0.08 -22.58 8.55
C TRP A 65 0.92 -21.54 8.04
N VAL A 66 1.97 -21.96 7.35
CA VAL A 66 2.95 -21.04 6.77
C VAL A 66 2.28 -20.13 5.74
N HIS A 67 1.48 -20.69 4.83
CA HIS A 67 0.85 -19.91 3.78
C HIS A 67 -0.29 -19.03 4.30
N LEU A 68 -1.05 -19.49 5.30
CA LEU A 68 -2.06 -18.69 5.96
C LEU A 68 -1.43 -17.47 6.66
N LEU A 69 -0.34 -17.69 7.40
CA LEU A 69 0.40 -16.60 8.06
C LEU A 69 0.93 -15.59 7.02
N LEU A 70 1.58 -16.07 5.96
CA LEU A 70 2.07 -15.22 4.88
C LEU A 70 0.93 -14.43 4.23
N ALA A 71 -0.20 -15.08 3.93
CA ALA A 71 -1.36 -14.41 3.35
C ALA A 71 -1.91 -13.30 4.25
N ILE A 72 -2.01 -13.53 5.57
CA ILE A 72 -2.46 -12.53 6.54
C ILE A 72 -1.50 -11.34 6.57
N VAL A 73 -0.20 -11.59 6.72
CA VAL A 73 0.82 -10.52 6.76
C VAL A 73 0.79 -9.71 5.47
N SER A 74 0.78 -10.37 4.32
CA SER A 74 0.74 -9.71 3.02
C SER A 74 -0.56 -8.94 2.78
N PHE A 75 -1.70 -9.44 3.26
CA PHE A 75 -2.97 -8.72 3.23
C PHE A 75 -2.92 -7.43 4.06
N LEU A 76 -2.33 -7.47 5.25
CA LEU A 76 -2.14 -6.29 6.10
C LEU A 76 -1.19 -5.28 5.44
N LEU A 77 -0.09 -5.73 4.83
CA LEU A 77 0.82 -4.86 4.07
C LEU A 77 0.11 -4.21 2.88
N GLY A 78 -0.69 -4.97 2.12
CA GLY A 78 -1.53 -4.44 1.05
C GLY A 78 -2.52 -3.38 1.54
N THR A 79 -3.14 -3.62 2.70
CA THR A 79 -4.03 -2.67 3.37
C THR A 79 -3.30 -1.38 3.74
N ALA A 80 -2.12 -1.48 4.35
CA ALA A 80 -1.30 -0.33 4.73
C ALA A 80 -0.93 0.52 3.49
N ILE A 81 -0.52 -0.14 2.40
CA ILE A 81 -0.23 0.52 1.11
C ILE A 81 -1.47 1.25 0.58
N GLY A 82 -2.63 0.59 0.58
CA GLY A 82 -3.90 1.19 0.16
C GLY A 82 -4.27 2.43 1.00
N VAL A 83 -4.08 2.36 2.32
CA VAL A 83 -4.30 3.49 3.25
C VAL A 83 -3.35 4.64 2.95
N ILE A 84 -2.08 4.38 2.65
CA ILE A 84 -1.11 5.42 2.25
C ILE A 84 -1.58 6.10 0.96
N GLY A 85 -1.99 5.33 -0.06
CA GLY A 85 -2.54 5.87 -1.31
C GLY A 85 -3.77 6.74 -1.06
N LEU A 86 -4.71 6.27 -0.23
CA LEU A 86 -5.91 6.99 0.13
C LEU A 86 -5.63 8.29 0.89
N ARG A 87 -4.66 8.29 1.81
CA ARG A 87 -4.19 9.49 2.51
C ARG A 87 -3.56 10.48 1.54
N GLY A 88 -2.78 10.02 0.57
CA GLY A 88 -2.23 10.84 -0.51
C GLY A 88 -3.32 11.54 -1.33
N LEU A 89 -4.37 10.81 -1.73
CA LEU A 89 -5.51 11.38 -2.46
C LEU A 89 -6.30 12.41 -1.63
N ARG A 90 -6.52 12.14 -0.34
CA ARG A 90 -7.20 13.08 0.56
C ARG A 90 -6.40 14.37 0.77
N ALA A 91 -5.07 14.27 0.95
CA ALA A 91 -4.19 15.42 1.09
C ALA A 91 -4.16 16.31 -0.17
N LEU A 92 -4.24 15.70 -1.36
CA LEU A 92 -4.33 16.43 -2.62
C LEU A 92 -5.68 17.12 -2.81
N ARG A 93 -6.77 16.55 -2.30
CA ARG A 93 -8.10 17.17 -2.37
C ARG A 93 -8.24 18.35 -1.38
N ALA A 94 -7.48 18.33 -0.30
CA ALA A 94 -7.43 19.42 0.69
C ALA A 94 -6.57 20.62 0.25
N ARG A 95 -5.87 20.53 -0.89
CA ARG A 95 -5.19 21.67 -1.53
C ARG A 95 -6.04 22.11 -2.72
N PRO A 96 -6.93 23.10 -2.57
CA PRO A 96 -7.54 23.76 -3.72
C PRO A 96 -6.45 24.27 -4.66
N ALA A 97 -6.70 24.24 -5.96
CA ALA A 97 -5.86 24.97 -6.91
C ALA A 97 -5.97 26.46 -6.58
N GLU A 98 -4.84 27.10 -6.27
CA GLU A 98 -4.68 28.54 -6.54
C GLU A 98 -4.72 28.78 -8.05
#